data_AF-A0A197JYE9-F1
#
_entry.id   AF-A0A197JYE9-F1
#
_cell.length_a   1.000
_cell.length_b   1.000
_cell.length_c   1.000
_cell.angle_alpha   90.00
_cell.angle_beta   90.00
_cell.angle_gamma   90.00
#
_symmetry.space_group_name_H-M   'P 1'
#
loop_
_entity.id
_entity.type
_entity.pdbx_description
1 polymer ?
#
loop_
_entity_poly.entity_id
_entity_poly.type
_entity_poly.pdbx_seq_one_letter_code
_entity_poly.pdbx_strand_id
1 'polypeptide(L)'
;MATLNGIFISIIAMSTIFVWLELFQLIEDKNRYFQSIYNLVDLLAFVFPMAGSILQLVRSNPNTQNSLFSFSVLFIFLHFLFELRVTRSVCKFVSIIIHAIASIRVFFFVFAGGILAFSVAIMHLLHTCTNSEDCPSYTDGFSLGFFRVISMTYFMMGGMYDPVSNGFSNNDVGFHIMMMVFFFFTVILMLNVLIALINHAIDDGDRTWELDWLHNRMRYIESAENLTYDIPGFRAAHDCFPETIYYTATPLQVREYKKKTQRILDDKVTSADLTNAAEFKVQQPIGGNIGGTGSGGGIQDWQQQQSQQQQQQQESESGGTGAGDAAVLALLKQFQEDQRLAREEQQKVFEELRLAHEEQRQAAADLRKELALLKERVGQ
;
A
#
# COMPACT_ATOMS: atom_id res chain seq x y z
N MET A 1 -15.13 44.28 1.80
CA MET A 1 -14.64 43.89 3.14
C MET A 1 -15.71 43.20 3.99
N ALA A 2 -16.92 43.77 4.15
CA ALA A 2 -17.99 43.13 4.94
C ALA A 2 -18.40 41.73 4.44
N THR A 3 -18.48 41.53 3.12
CA THR A 3 -18.80 40.21 2.51
C THR A 3 -17.71 39.16 2.74
N LEU A 4 -16.44 39.57 2.71
CA LEU A 4 -15.29 38.69 2.93
C LEU A 4 -15.24 38.20 4.38
N ASN A 5 -15.51 39.11 5.33
CA ASN A 5 -15.57 38.77 6.75
C ASN A 5 -16.72 37.79 7.06
N GLY A 6 -17.85 37.92 6.35
CA GLY A 6 -18.97 36.97 6.47
C GLY A 6 -18.59 35.54 6.08
N ILE A 7 -17.77 35.37 5.03
CA ILE A 7 -17.29 34.05 4.58
C ILE A 7 -16.35 33.43 5.63
N PHE A 8 -15.44 34.20 6.21
CA PHE A 8 -14.55 33.66 7.26
C PHE A 8 -15.32 33.27 8.51
N ILE A 9 -16.35 34.05 8.88
CA ILE A 9 -17.22 33.71 10.02
C ILE A 9 -18.01 32.42 9.74
N SER A 10 -18.53 32.22 8.53
CA SER A 10 -19.25 30.98 8.19
C SER A 10 -18.32 29.76 8.19
N ILE A 11 -17.10 29.90 7.67
CA ILE A 11 -16.07 28.83 7.73
C ILE A 11 -15.77 28.47 9.18
N ILE A 12 -15.54 29.46 10.05
CA ILE A 12 -15.24 29.22 11.47
C ILE A 12 -16.41 28.50 12.14
N ALA A 13 -17.65 28.95 11.91
CA ALA A 13 -18.83 28.32 12.50
C ALA A 13 -18.95 26.85 12.07
N MET A 14 -18.79 26.57 10.77
CA MET A 14 -18.89 25.20 10.24
C MET A 14 -17.74 24.31 10.74
N SER A 15 -16.49 24.79 10.67
CA SER A 15 -15.32 24.05 11.16
C SER A 15 -15.41 23.77 12.66
N THR A 16 -15.96 24.69 13.46
CA THR A 16 -16.14 24.48 14.90
C THR A 16 -17.10 23.32 15.19
N ILE A 17 -18.20 23.23 14.44
CA ILE A 17 -19.16 22.12 14.57
C ILE A 17 -18.48 20.79 14.22
N PHE A 18 -17.71 20.74 13.13
CA PHE A 18 -17.01 19.50 12.74
C PHE A 18 -15.91 19.10 13.72
N VAL A 19 -15.09 20.04 14.19
CA VAL A 19 -14.07 19.77 15.22
C VAL A 19 -14.73 19.28 16.52
N TRP A 20 -15.89 19.82 16.87
CA TRP A 20 -16.64 19.37 18.03
C TRP A 20 -17.14 17.92 17.90
N LEU A 21 -17.64 17.53 16.71
CA LEU A 21 -18.02 16.15 16.41
C LEU A 21 -16.82 15.20 16.48
N GLU A 22 -15.68 15.59 15.92
CA GLU A 22 -14.43 14.83 15.97
C GLU A 22 -13.89 14.68 17.41
N LEU A 23 -14.03 15.73 18.23
CA LEU A 23 -13.61 15.71 19.63
C LEU A 23 -14.41 14.68 20.43
N PHE A 24 -15.71 14.55 20.17
CA PHE A 24 -16.54 13.52 20.81
C PHE A 24 -16.08 12.11 20.41
N GLN A 25 -15.82 11.87 19.12
CA GLN A 25 -15.29 10.59 18.65
C GLN A 25 -13.91 10.27 19.26
N LEU A 26 -13.07 11.29 19.45
CA LEU A 26 -11.76 11.15 20.10
C LEU A 26 -11.88 10.76 21.58
N ILE A 27 -12.89 11.26 22.30
CA ILE A 27 -13.11 10.95 23.72
C ILE A 27 -13.60 9.51 23.89
N GLU A 28 -14.51 9.05 23.04
CA GLU A 28 -15.10 7.71 23.15
C GLU A 28 -14.09 6.60 22.82
N ASP A 29 -13.17 6.84 21.86
CA ASP A 29 -12.35 5.78 21.29
C ASP A 29 -10.87 6.18 21.06
N LYS A 30 -10.27 6.85 22.06
CA LYS A 30 -8.94 7.50 21.98
C LYS A 30 -7.83 6.67 21.31
N ASN A 31 -7.68 5.40 21.68
CA ASN A 31 -6.55 4.58 21.20
C ASN A 31 -6.73 4.13 19.74
N ARG A 32 -7.98 3.87 19.32
CA ARG A 32 -8.31 3.54 17.93
C ARG A 32 -8.32 4.78 17.04
N TYR A 33 -8.67 5.94 17.60
CA TYR A 33 -8.67 7.22 16.89
C TYR A 33 -7.28 7.56 16.34
N PHE A 34 -6.23 7.50 17.18
CA PHE A 34 -4.86 7.82 16.75
C PHE A 34 -4.25 6.79 15.79
N GLN A 35 -4.81 5.59 15.68
CA GLN A 35 -4.36 4.58 14.72
C GLN A 35 -4.99 4.77 13.32
N SER A 36 -6.12 5.48 13.24
CA SER A 36 -6.79 5.77 11.97
C SER A 36 -6.15 6.98 11.29
N ILE A 37 -5.45 6.74 10.17
CA ILE A 37 -4.89 7.82 9.32
C ILE A 37 -6.00 8.76 8.84
N TYR A 38 -7.21 8.25 8.64
CA TYR A 38 -8.34 9.02 8.15
C TYR A 38 -8.75 10.12 9.12
N ASN A 39 -8.90 9.77 10.40
CA ASN A 39 -9.34 10.72 11.43
C ASN A 39 -8.32 11.85 11.61
N LEU A 40 -7.03 11.55 11.45
CA LEU A 40 -5.98 12.57 11.45
C LEU A 40 -6.18 13.56 10.30
N VAL A 41 -6.43 13.06 9.09
CA VAL A 41 -6.62 13.92 7.91
C VAL A 41 -7.89 14.76 8.05
N ASP A 42 -8.98 14.18 8.54
CA ASP A 42 -10.25 14.88 8.78
C ASP A 42 -10.06 16.01 9.81
N LEU A 43 -9.37 15.73 10.93
CA LEU A 43 -9.01 16.74 11.91
C LEU A 43 -8.18 17.89 11.30
N LEU A 44 -7.16 17.58 10.51
CA LEU A 44 -6.34 18.60 9.87
C LEU A 44 -7.16 19.42 8.86
N ALA A 45 -8.05 18.79 8.11
CA ALA A 45 -8.90 19.45 7.13
C ALA A 45 -9.89 20.44 7.78
N PHE A 46 -10.25 20.27 9.06
CA PHE A 46 -11.09 21.25 9.78
C PHE A 46 -10.30 22.28 10.58
N VAL A 47 -9.17 21.88 11.18
CA VAL A 47 -8.34 22.76 12.02
C VAL A 47 -7.59 23.80 11.19
N PHE A 48 -7.02 23.43 10.04
CA PHE A 48 -6.25 24.36 9.21
C PHE A 48 -7.11 25.53 8.64
N PRO A 49 -8.30 25.29 8.05
CA PRO A 49 -9.16 26.39 7.60
C PRO A 49 -9.67 27.26 8.76
N MET A 50 -9.95 26.65 9.92
CA MET A 50 -10.34 27.39 11.12
C MET A 50 -9.21 28.32 11.58
N ALA A 51 -7.99 27.80 11.72
CA ALA A 51 -6.83 28.57 12.11
C ALA A 51 -6.51 29.70 11.11
N GLY A 52 -6.57 29.41 9.80
CA GLY A 52 -6.39 30.41 8.74
C GLY A 52 -7.43 31.53 8.79
N SER A 53 -8.69 31.18 9.03
CA SER A 53 -9.79 32.16 9.12
C SER A 53 -9.71 33.03 10.38
N ILE A 54 -9.32 32.47 11.53
CA ILE A 54 -9.07 33.23 12.76
C ILE A 54 -7.90 34.20 12.56
N LEU A 55 -6.80 33.73 11.97
CA LEU A 55 -5.60 34.54 11.76
C LEU A 55 -5.87 35.74 10.84
N GLN A 56 -6.72 35.54 9.83
CA GLN A 56 -7.18 36.58 8.92
C GLN A 56 -8.06 37.63 9.62
N LEU A 57 -8.91 37.22 10.56
CA LEU A 57 -9.73 38.15 11.36
C LEU A 57 -8.88 38.95 12.37
N VAL A 58 -7.82 38.35 12.90
CA VAL A 58 -6.89 38.98 13.87
C VAL A 58 -5.87 39.90 13.19
N ARG A 59 -5.84 39.98 11.85
CA ARG A 59 -4.89 40.81 11.07
C ARG A 59 -3.41 40.47 11.38
N SER A 60 -3.07 39.19 11.29
CA SER A 60 -1.68 38.76 11.41
C SER A 60 -0.85 39.01 10.15
N ASN A 61 0.43 38.63 10.20
CA ASN A 61 1.38 38.79 9.11
C ASN A 61 0.89 38.09 7.81
N PRO A 62 0.92 38.79 6.66
CA PRO A 62 0.37 38.27 5.40
C PRO A 62 1.11 37.02 4.89
N ASN A 63 2.42 36.89 5.19
CA ASN A 63 3.22 35.75 4.76
C ASN A 63 2.80 34.45 5.46
N THR A 64 2.62 34.48 6.79
CA THR A 64 2.19 33.31 7.57
C THR A 64 0.77 32.88 7.17
N GLN A 65 -0.08 33.85 6.88
CA GLN A 65 -1.44 33.63 6.44
C GLN A 65 -1.51 32.93 5.08
N ASN A 66 -0.74 33.39 4.09
CA ASN A 66 -0.75 32.80 2.75
C ASN A 66 -0.28 31.34 2.76
N SER A 67 0.75 31.02 3.56
CA SER A 67 1.21 29.64 3.73
C SER A 67 0.14 28.75 4.36
N LEU A 68 -0.51 29.22 5.43
CA LEU A 68 -1.57 28.46 6.10
C LEU A 68 -2.78 28.20 5.20
N PHE A 69 -3.20 29.19 4.39
CA PHE A 69 -4.27 28.97 3.42
C PHE A 69 -3.89 27.97 2.33
N SER A 70 -2.63 28.00 1.87
CA SER A 70 -2.14 27.05 0.86
C SER A 70 -2.18 25.61 1.37
N PHE A 71 -1.71 25.39 2.61
CA PHE A 71 -1.81 24.07 3.26
C PHE A 71 -3.26 23.67 3.55
N SER A 72 -4.11 24.61 3.99
CA SER A 72 -5.53 24.38 4.23
C SER A 72 -6.24 23.86 2.97
N VAL A 73 -6.03 24.51 1.83
CA VAL A 73 -6.60 24.08 0.54
C VAL A 73 -6.12 22.66 0.19
N LEU A 74 -4.83 22.37 0.37
CA LEU A 74 -4.28 21.02 0.16
C LEU A 74 -4.99 19.96 1.01
N PHE A 75 -5.18 20.22 2.31
CA PHE A 75 -5.85 19.28 3.21
C PHE A 75 -7.34 19.12 2.91
N ILE A 76 -8.04 20.17 2.47
CA ILE A 76 -9.44 20.05 2.02
C ILE A 76 -9.53 19.15 0.79
N PHE A 77 -8.64 19.31 -0.20
CA PHE A 77 -8.61 18.43 -1.38
C PHE A 77 -8.25 16.99 -1.00
N LEU A 78 -7.33 16.81 -0.05
CA LEU A 78 -6.95 15.49 0.45
C LEU A 78 -8.12 14.82 1.18
N HIS A 79 -8.84 15.56 2.03
CA HIS A 79 -10.05 15.08 2.70
C HIS A 79 -11.14 14.69 1.69
N PHE A 80 -11.35 15.52 0.65
CA PHE A 80 -12.26 15.16 -0.45
C PHE A 80 -11.86 13.84 -1.13
N LEU A 81 -10.57 13.59 -1.35
CA LEU A 81 -10.10 12.30 -1.90
C LEU A 81 -10.34 11.13 -0.95
N PHE A 82 -10.22 11.33 0.36
CA PHE A 82 -10.49 10.28 1.34
C PHE A 82 -11.99 9.97 1.48
N GLU A 83 -12.87 10.94 1.33
CA GLU A 83 -14.33 10.71 1.29
C GLU A 83 -14.75 9.80 0.12
N LEU A 84 -13.98 9.78 -0.98
CA LEU A 84 -14.21 8.85 -2.07
C LEU A 84 -14.02 7.38 -1.68
N ARG A 85 -13.49 7.05 -0.49
CA ARG A 85 -13.38 5.67 0.04
C ARG A 85 -14.72 4.94 0.12
N VAL A 86 -15.85 5.67 0.17
CA VAL A 86 -17.19 5.06 0.11
C VAL A 86 -17.40 4.32 -1.22
N THR A 87 -16.78 4.80 -2.30
CA THR A 87 -16.84 4.19 -3.63
C THR A 87 -15.89 2.99 -3.71
N ARG A 88 -16.42 1.82 -4.09
CA ARG A 88 -15.65 0.55 -4.16
C ARG A 88 -14.37 0.67 -5.02
N SER A 89 -14.45 1.36 -6.16
CA SER A 89 -13.31 1.51 -7.07
C SER A 89 -12.16 2.31 -6.45
N VAL A 90 -12.47 3.37 -5.70
CA VAL A 90 -11.46 4.25 -5.10
C VAL A 90 -10.92 3.62 -3.81
N CYS A 91 -11.78 2.96 -3.03
CA CYS A 91 -11.37 2.28 -1.81
C CYS A 91 -10.27 1.24 -2.07
N LYS A 92 -10.36 0.49 -3.18
CA LYS A 92 -9.31 -0.48 -3.56
C LYS A 92 -7.93 0.20 -3.58
N PHE A 93 -7.80 1.30 -4.32
CA PHE A 93 -6.52 2.01 -4.44
C PHE A 93 -6.07 2.63 -3.12
N VAL A 94 -6.97 3.28 -2.39
CA VAL A 94 -6.65 3.94 -1.12
C VAL A 94 -6.20 2.92 -0.06
N SER A 95 -6.89 1.78 0.06
CA SER A 95 -6.52 0.71 0.99
C SER A 95 -5.15 0.13 0.66
N ILE A 96 -4.86 -0.11 -0.63
CA ILE A 96 -3.54 -0.60 -1.07
C ILE A 96 -2.45 0.40 -0.72
N ILE A 97 -2.66 1.70 -0.97
CA ILE A 97 -1.68 2.75 -0.66
C ILE A 97 -1.43 2.83 0.86
N ILE A 98 -2.48 2.78 1.67
CA ILE A 98 -2.36 2.85 3.13
C ILE A 98 -1.63 1.63 3.67
N HIS A 99 -1.95 0.44 3.17
CA HIS A 99 -1.26 -0.78 3.53
C HIS A 99 0.22 -0.72 3.14
N ALA A 100 0.52 -0.22 1.93
CA ALA A 100 1.88 -0.02 1.46
C ALA A 100 2.67 0.90 2.38
N ILE A 101 2.12 2.07 2.74
CA ILE A 101 2.75 3.03 3.66
C ILE A 101 2.98 2.42 5.05
N ALA A 102 1.99 1.67 5.57
CA ALA A 102 2.10 1.03 6.88
C ALA A 102 3.19 -0.04 6.93
N SER A 103 3.34 -0.82 5.85
CA SER A 103 4.38 -1.85 5.72
C SER A 103 5.79 -1.25 5.70
N ILE A 104 5.98 -0.13 5.01
CA ILE A 104 7.31 0.51 4.84
C ILE A 104 7.69 1.51 5.94
N ARG A 105 6.94 1.57 7.06
CA ARG A 105 7.21 2.52 8.16
C ARG A 105 8.62 2.41 8.74
N VAL A 106 9.15 1.19 8.87
CA VAL A 106 10.49 0.95 9.42
C VAL A 106 11.55 1.43 8.43
N PHE A 107 11.33 1.21 7.14
CA PHE A 107 12.19 1.72 6.08
C PHE A 107 12.29 3.25 6.15
N PHE A 108 11.17 3.97 6.26
CA PHE A 108 11.20 5.43 6.39
C PHE A 108 11.96 5.92 7.62
N PHE A 109 11.91 5.20 8.75
CA PHE A 109 12.69 5.54 9.93
C PHE A 109 14.20 5.41 9.68
N VAL A 110 14.63 4.28 9.09
CA VAL A 110 16.04 4.06 8.71
C VAL A 110 16.50 5.09 7.68
N PHE A 111 15.65 5.37 6.69
CA PHE A 111 15.91 6.35 5.64
C PHE A 111 16.06 7.77 6.18
N ALA A 112 15.15 8.21 7.07
CA ALA A 112 15.25 9.52 7.74
C ALA A 112 16.52 9.61 8.60
N GLY A 113 16.85 8.56 9.35
CA GLY A 113 18.10 8.49 10.10
C GLY A 113 19.34 8.59 9.20
N GLY A 114 19.30 7.93 8.03
CA GLY A 114 20.35 8.03 7.01
C GLY A 114 20.50 9.46 6.48
N ILE A 115 19.41 10.11 6.08
CA ILE A 115 19.44 11.52 5.62
C ILE A 115 20.02 12.42 6.71
N LEU A 116 19.62 12.25 7.97
CA LEU A 116 20.14 13.03 9.09
C LEU A 116 21.65 12.81 9.28
N ALA A 117 22.12 11.57 9.25
CA ALA A 117 23.53 11.24 9.40
C ALA A 117 24.37 11.86 8.28
N PHE A 118 23.95 11.72 7.02
CA PHE A 118 24.64 12.35 5.89
C PHE A 118 24.55 13.89 5.92
N SER A 119 23.42 14.45 6.35
CA SER A 119 23.25 15.90 6.51
C SER A 119 24.27 16.48 7.49
N VAL A 120 24.43 15.84 8.65
CA VAL A 120 25.41 16.26 9.67
C VAL A 120 26.84 16.04 9.18
N ALA A 121 27.12 14.91 8.53
CA ALA A 121 28.46 14.60 8.04
C ALA A 121 28.91 15.57 6.92
N ILE A 122 28.03 15.90 5.98
CA ILE A 122 28.30 16.88 4.91
C ILE A 122 28.43 18.29 5.49
N MET A 123 27.56 18.67 6.43
CA MET A 123 27.67 19.96 7.11
C MET A 123 29.03 20.11 7.79
N HIS A 124 29.47 19.08 8.52
CA HIS A 124 30.77 19.05 9.17
C HIS A 124 31.90 19.14 8.14
N LEU A 125 31.87 18.30 7.10
CA LEU A 125 32.90 18.29 6.05
C LEU A 125 33.06 19.65 5.33
N LEU A 126 31.96 20.35 5.05
CA LEU A 126 32.00 21.62 4.33
C LEU A 126 32.32 22.83 5.23
N HIS A 127 32.16 22.72 6.55
CA HIS A 127 32.30 23.86 7.47
C HIS A 127 33.45 23.71 8.49
N THR A 128 34.16 22.59 8.52
CA THR A 128 35.32 22.44 9.41
C THR A 128 36.53 23.18 8.84
N CYS A 129 36.63 24.47 9.12
CA CYS A 129 37.87 25.23 8.96
C CYS A 129 38.50 25.51 10.31
N THR A 130 39.82 25.34 10.41
CA THR A 130 40.61 25.65 11.61
C THR A 130 41.14 27.08 11.63
N ASN A 131 41.30 27.72 10.47
CA ASN A 131 41.79 29.09 10.34
C ASN A 131 40.85 29.91 9.43
N SER A 132 40.45 31.09 9.90
CA SER A 132 39.44 31.95 9.24
C SER A 132 39.85 32.54 7.90
N GLU A 133 41.14 32.50 7.55
CA GLU A 133 41.70 33.09 6.32
C GLU A 133 41.78 32.10 5.14
N ASP A 134 41.74 30.79 5.41
CA ASP A 134 41.88 29.71 4.41
C ASP A 134 40.60 28.89 4.24
N CYS A 135 39.44 29.36 4.72
CA CYS A 135 38.19 28.67 4.41
C CYS A 135 37.97 28.68 2.90
N PRO A 136 37.97 27.52 2.23
CA PRO A 136 37.68 27.49 0.83
C PRO A 136 36.18 27.83 0.65
N SER A 137 35.87 28.58 -0.42
CA SER A 137 34.53 29.07 -0.83
C SER A 137 33.53 27.94 -1.20
N TYR A 138 33.67 26.75 -0.59
CA TYR A 138 32.68 25.68 -0.61
C TYR A 138 31.38 26.06 0.12
N THR A 139 31.43 27.04 1.02
CA THR A 139 30.35 27.40 1.93
C THR A 139 29.25 28.27 1.31
N ASP A 140 29.46 28.81 0.11
CA ASP A 140 28.52 29.79 -0.46
C ASP A 140 27.17 29.16 -0.89
N GLY A 141 27.13 27.84 -1.07
CA GLY A 141 25.91 27.10 -1.45
C GLY A 141 25.19 26.38 -0.30
N PHE A 142 25.92 25.90 0.70
CA PHE A 142 25.39 24.99 1.72
C PHE A 142 25.13 25.74 3.05
N SER A 143 23.89 25.76 3.49
CA SER A 143 23.49 26.53 4.67
C SER A 143 23.98 25.91 5.99
N LEU A 144 24.15 26.73 7.05
CA LEU A 144 24.33 26.27 8.43
C LEU A 144 23.01 25.92 9.15
N GLY A 145 21.87 26.31 8.59
CA GLY A 145 20.57 26.08 9.23
C GLY A 145 20.19 24.60 9.21
N PHE A 146 19.91 24.01 10.38
CA PHE A 146 19.55 22.59 10.53
C PHE A 146 18.49 22.10 9.53
N PHE A 147 17.34 22.78 9.45
CA PHE A 147 16.26 22.42 8.53
C PHE A 147 16.64 22.60 7.05
N ARG A 148 17.52 23.57 6.76
CA ARG A 148 17.96 23.85 5.39
C ARG A 148 18.98 22.83 4.90
N VAL A 149 19.85 22.35 5.79
CA VAL A 149 20.77 21.24 5.52
C VAL A 149 20.00 19.97 5.23
N ILE A 150 19.02 19.62 6.06
CA ILE A 150 18.22 18.41 5.86
C ILE A 150 17.47 18.48 4.52
N SER A 151 16.85 19.63 4.20
CA SER A 151 16.13 19.79 2.93
C SER A 151 17.07 19.76 1.73
N MET A 152 18.25 20.37 1.81
CA MET A 152 19.29 20.30 0.77
C MET A 152 19.75 18.86 0.54
N THR A 153 20.04 18.10 1.60
CA THR A 153 20.44 16.68 1.48
C THR A 153 19.31 15.81 0.90
N TYR A 154 18.06 16.07 1.28
CA TYR A 154 16.91 15.39 0.69
C TYR A 154 16.78 15.67 -0.81
N PHE A 155 16.94 16.93 -1.23
CA PHE A 155 16.90 17.30 -2.64
C PHE A 155 18.12 16.78 -3.42
N MET A 156 19.26 16.64 -2.77
CA MET A 156 20.46 16.03 -3.33
C MET A 156 20.26 14.55 -3.64
N MET A 157 19.47 13.82 -2.84
CA MET A 157 19.04 12.47 -3.21
C MET A 157 18.24 12.47 -4.52
N GLY A 158 17.41 13.51 -4.75
CA GLY A 158 16.66 13.69 -5.99
C GLY A 158 17.50 14.12 -7.20
N GLY A 159 18.82 14.24 -7.04
CA GLY A 159 19.75 14.61 -8.11
C GLY A 159 20.05 16.11 -8.20
N MET A 160 19.58 16.94 -7.27
CA MET A 160 19.92 18.37 -7.25
C MET A 160 21.19 18.61 -6.43
N TYR A 161 22.33 18.71 -7.12
CA TYR A 161 23.66 18.87 -6.50
C TYR A 161 24.16 20.32 -6.43
N ASP A 162 23.34 21.32 -6.81
CA ASP A 162 23.70 22.75 -6.77
C ASP A 162 24.32 23.20 -5.43
N PRO A 163 23.81 22.78 -4.25
CA PRO A 163 24.37 23.20 -2.96
C PRO A 163 25.80 22.74 -2.70
N VAL A 164 26.24 21.67 -3.39
CA VAL A 164 27.56 21.04 -3.22
C VAL A 164 28.40 21.12 -4.50
N SER A 165 27.96 21.89 -5.50
CA SER A 165 28.60 22.04 -6.81
C SER A 165 30.05 22.54 -6.71
N ASN A 166 30.30 23.54 -5.87
CA ASN A 166 31.65 24.05 -5.56
C ASN A 166 32.56 22.99 -4.92
N GLY A 167 31.97 21.98 -4.28
CA GLY A 167 32.62 20.78 -3.77
C GLY A 167 33.36 20.02 -4.85
N PHE A 168 32.71 19.84 -5.99
CA PHE A 168 33.21 19.00 -7.09
C PHE A 168 34.35 19.64 -7.89
N SER A 169 34.42 20.97 -7.95
CA SER A 169 35.49 21.68 -8.66
C SER A 169 36.86 21.52 -8.01
N ASN A 170 36.88 21.13 -6.74
CA ASN A 170 38.10 20.95 -6.00
C ASN A 170 38.47 19.47 -5.87
N ASN A 171 39.78 19.20 -5.77
CA ASN A 171 40.32 17.84 -5.76
C ASN A 171 40.40 17.25 -4.34
N ASP A 172 39.43 17.56 -3.48
CA ASP A 172 39.40 16.97 -2.14
C ASP A 172 38.85 15.54 -2.20
N VAL A 173 39.75 14.58 -1.98
CA VAL A 173 39.44 13.15 -1.98
C VAL A 173 38.37 12.81 -0.94
N GLY A 174 38.35 13.49 0.21
CA GLY A 174 37.37 13.25 1.28
C GLY A 174 35.94 13.56 0.82
N PHE A 175 35.76 14.71 0.16
CA PHE A 175 34.49 15.11 -0.44
C PHE A 175 34.00 14.13 -1.50
N HIS A 176 34.86 13.75 -2.45
CA HIS A 176 34.47 12.83 -3.53
C HIS A 176 34.07 11.45 -2.99
N ILE A 177 34.80 10.90 -2.02
CA ILE A 177 34.45 9.63 -1.37
C ILE A 177 33.09 9.74 -0.66
N MET A 178 32.86 10.80 0.11
CA MET A 178 31.59 11.02 0.81
C MET A 178 30.41 11.10 -0.17
N MET A 179 30.57 11.78 -1.31
CA MET A 179 29.54 11.85 -2.35
C MET A 179 29.28 10.49 -3.01
N MET A 180 30.31 9.70 -3.31
CA MET A 180 30.13 8.35 -3.85
C MET A 180 29.37 7.44 -2.88
N VAL A 181 29.73 7.48 -1.59
CA VAL A 181 29.05 6.69 -0.55
C VAL A 181 27.59 7.14 -0.38
N PHE A 182 27.34 8.46 -0.39
CA PHE A 182 25.97 9.00 -0.32
C PHE A 182 25.11 8.53 -1.51
N PHE A 183 25.64 8.64 -2.73
CA PHE A 183 24.93 8.20 -3.94
C PHE A 183 24.63 6.69 -3.91
N PHE A 184 25.62 5.88 -3.54
CA PHE A 184 25.44 4.44 -3.41
C PHE A 184 24.38 4.08 -2.36
N PHE A 185 24.45 4.69 -1.18
CA PHE A 185 23.49 4.40 -0.12
C PHE A 185 22.07 4.87 -0.48
N THR A 186 21.90 6.09 -0.98
CA THR A 186 20.56 6.64 -1.19
C THR A 186 19.91 6.15 -2.48
N VAL A 187 20.59 6.28 -3.61
CA VAL A 187 20.03 5.99 -4.94
C VAL A 187 20.08 4.50 -5.24
N ILE A 188 21.21 3.83 -4.97
CA ILE A 188 21.37 2.41 -5.32
C ILE A 188 20.76 1.51 -4.25
N LEU A 189 21.02 1.75 -2.97
CA LEU A 189 20.53 0.86 -1.91
C LEU A 189 19.09 1.22 -1.51
N MET A 190 18.88 2.42 -0.96
CA MET A 190 17.60 2.78 -0.35
C MET A 190 16.44 2.83 -1.35
N LEU A 191 16.62 3.43 -2.53
CA LEU A 191 15.54 3.50 -3.52
C LEU A 191 15.17 2.11 -4.09
N ASN A 192 16.14 1.24 -4.35
CA ASN A 192 15.86 -0.11 -4.82
C ASN A 192 15.14 -0.97 -3.76
N VAL A 193 15.55 -0.84 -2.49
CA VAL A 193 14.86 -1.49 -1.38
C VAL A 193 13.44 -0.94 -1.21
N LEU A 194 13.25 0.38 -1.35
CA LEU A 194 11.92 1.00 -1.30
C LEU A 194 10.98 0.42 -2.37
N ILE A 195 11.46 0.31 -3.61
CA ILE A 195 10.68 -0.26 -4.71
C ILE A 195 10.30 -1.72 -4.42
N ALA A 196 11.25 -2.53 -3.94
CA ALA A 196 11.00 -3.92 -3.59
C ALA A 196 9.94 -4.07 -2.48
N LEU A 197 10.02 -3.23 -1.43
CA LEU A 197 9.06 -3.26 -0.34
C LEU A 197 7.67 -2.75 -0.75
N ILE A 198 7.60 -1.72 -1.60
CA ILE A 198 6.33 -1.22 -2.14
C ILE A 198 5.64 -2.30 -2.97
N ASN A 199 6.37 -2.98 -3.86
CA ASN A 199 5.80 -4.04 -4.69
C ASN A 199 5.24 -5.17 -3.81
N HIS A 200 6.00 -5.63 -2.82
CA HIS A 200 5.54 -6.64 -1.89
C HIS A 200 4.29 -6.20 -1.10
N ALA A 201 4.26 -4.95 -0.64
CA ALA A 201 3.14 -4.45 0.15
C ALA A 201 1.87 -4.18 -0.67
N ILE A 202 2.02 -3.87 -1.97
CA ILE A 202 0.90 -3.76 -2.92
C ILE A 202 0.25 -5.13 -3.14
N ASP A 203 1.07 -6.17 -3.36
CA ASP A 203 0.57 -7.54 -3.57
C ASP A 203 -0.21 -8.06 -2.35
N ASP A 204 0.26 -7.74 -1.14
CA ASP A 204 -0.44 -8.12 0.09
C ASP A 204 -1.75 -7.32 0.28
N GLY A 205 -1.73 -6.01 -0.01
CA GLY A 205 -2.92 -5.14 0.06
C GLY A 205 -4.02 -5.52 -0.93
N ASP A 206 -3.69 -6.06 -2.11
CA ASP A 206 -4.69 -6.50 -3.10
C ASP A 206 -5.52 -7.72 -2.64
N ARG A 207 -5.04 -8.46 -1.63
CA ARG A 207 -5.77 -9.63 -1.07
C ARG A 207 -6.74 -9.25 0.04
N THR A 208 -6.49 -8.15 0.74
CA THR A 208 -7.19 -7.76 1.98
C THR A 208 -8.16 -6.58 1.82
N TRP A 209 -8.03 -5.77 0.75
CA TRP A 209 -8.79 -4.52 0.59
C TRP A 209 -10.32 -4.67 0.64
N GLU A 210 -10.89 -5.82 0.23
CA GLU A 210 -12.35 -6.01 0.22
C GLU A 210 -12.91 -6.09 1.64
N LEU A 211 -12.18 -6.72 2.56
CA LEU A 211 -12.53 -6.77 3.97
C LEU A 211 -12.40 -5.38 4.60
N ASP A 212 -11.33 -4.64 4.26
CA ASP A 212 -11.14 -3.27 4.75
C ASP A 212 -12.21 -2.32 4.23
N TRP A 213 -12.63 -2.47 2.97
CA TRP A 213 -13.73 -1.69 2.41
C TRP A 213 -15.04 -1.98 3.13
N LEU A 214 -15.36 -3.26 3.36
CA LEU A 214 -16.57 -3.64 4.08
C LEU A 214 -16.54 -3.10 5.51
N HIS A 215 -15.41 -3.21 6.20
CA HIS A 215 -15.22 -2.66 7.54
C HIS A 215 -15.42 -1.14 7.59
N ASN A 216 -14.75 -0.40 6.69
CA ASN A 216 -14.86 1.06 6.63
C ASN A 216 -16.30 1.50 6.30
N ARG A 217 -16.98 0.78 5.40
CA ARG A 217 -18.37 1.05 5.05
C ARG A 217 -19.31 0.76 6.21
N MET A 218 -19.11 -0.34 6.94
CA MET A 218 -19.89 -0.65 8.14
C MET A 218 -19.73 0.44 9.20
N ARG A 219 -18.49 0.87 9.47
CA ARG A 219 -18.22 1.95 10.43
C ARG A 219 -18.86 3.28 10.03
N TYR A 220 -18.86 3.60 8.74
CA TYR A 220 -19.53 4.80 8.23
C TYR A 220 -21.05 4.73 8.45
N ILE A 221 -21.67 3.58 8.17
CA ILE A 221 -23.11 3.35 8.39
C ILE A 221 -23.44 3.39 9.88
N GLU A 222 -22.63 2.73 10.72
CA GLU A 222 -22.78 2.74 12.19
C GLU A 222 -22.73 4.16 12.75
N SER A 223 -21.75 4.96 12.31
CA SER A 223 -21.63 6.35 12.73
C SER A 223 -22.84 7.19 12.31
N ALA A 224 -23.33 6.98 11.08
CA ALA A 224 -24.53 7.64 10.59
C ALA A 224 -25.78 7.21 11.37
N GLU A 225 -25.96 5.91 11.62
CA GLU A 225 -27.09 5.39 12.40
C GLU A 225 -27.09 5.96 13.82
N ASN A 226 -25.95 5.95 14.49
CA ASN A 226 -25.80 6.46 15.86
C ASN A 226 -26.19 7.95 15.96
N LEU A 227 -25.82 8.78 14.98
CA LEU A 227 -26.21 10.19 14.92
C LEU A 227 -27.71 10.38 14.66
N THR A 228 -28.32 9.50 13.87
CA THR A 228 -29.75 9.57 13.55
C THR A 228 -30.64 8.87 14.58
N TYR A 229 -30.06 8.18 15.56
CA TYR A 229 -30.80 7.33 16.50
C TYR A 229 -31.84 8.12 17.32
N ASP A 230 -31.49 9.34 17.71
CA ASP A 230 -32.34 10.21 18.55
C ASP A 230 -33.38 11.01 17.75
N ILE A 231 -33.42 10.89 16.42
CA ILE A 231 -34.36 11.65 15.59
C ILE A 231 -35.74 10.97 15.60
N PRO A 232 -36.80 11.62 16.11
CA PRO A 232 -38.12 11.01 16.21
C PRO A 232 -38.68 10.70 14.82
N GLY A 233 -39.15 9.47 14.62
CA GLY A 233 -39.78 9.01 13.37
C GLY A 233 -38.83 8.50 12.29
N PHE A 234 -37.51 8.64 12.43
CA PHE A 234 -36.55 8.18 11.41
C PHE A 234 -36.53 6.64 11.27
N ARG A 235 -36.69 5.92 12.37
CA ARG A 235 -36.82 4.44 12.38
C ARG A 235 -38.18 3.91 11.94
N ALA A 236 -39.21 4.75 11.86
CA ALA A 236 -40.54 4.32 11.41
C ALA A 236 -40.57 4.11 9.88
N ALA A 237 -39.66 4.77 9.15
CA ALA A 237 -39.51 4.63 7.71
C ALA A 237 -38.87 3.27 7.36
N HIS A 238 -39.70 2.30 6.94
CA HIS A 238 -39.27 0.96 6.55
C HIS A 238 -38.35 0.94 5.31
N ASP A 239 -38.35 2.00 4.51
CA ASP A 239 -37.46 2.14 3.35
C ASP A 239 -35.99 2.31 3.76
N CYS A 240 -35.73 2.95 4.90
CA CYS A 240 -34.39 3.19 5.43
C CYS A 240 -33.94 2.10 6.43
N PHE A 241 -34.91 1.49 7.13
CA PHE A 241 -34.69 0.45 8.13
C PHE A 241 -35.60 -0.75 7.85
N PRO A 242 -35.22 -1.64 6.92
CA PRO A 242 -36.02 -2.82 6.64
C PRO A 242 -36.01 -3.77 7.84
N GLU A 243 -37.18 -4.24 8.25
CA GLU A 243 -37.33 -5.24 9.33
C GLU A 243 -36.75 -6.61 8.93
N THR A 244 -36.72 -6.91 7.62
CA THR A 244 -36.24 -8.20 7.09
C THR A 244 -35.32 -8.01 5.89
N ILE A 245 -34.20 -8.74 5.87
CA ILE A 245 -33.24 -8.76 4.76
C ILE A 245 -33.36 -10.13 4.07
N TYR A 246 -33.89 -10.15 2.85
CA TYR A 246 -33.96 -11.36 2.05
C TYR A 246 -32.65 -11.57 1.28
N TYR A 247 -31.86 -12.56 1.70
CA TYR A 247 -30.68 -12.99 0.95
C TYR A 247 -31.05 -14.17 0.06
N THR A 248 -30.99 -13.98 -1.25
CA THR A 248 -31.15 -15.07 -2.23
C THR A 248 -29.76 -15.46 -2.75
N ALA A 249 -29.37 -16.70 -2.50
CA ALA A 249 -28.13 -17.26 -3.03
C ALA A 249 -28.46 -18.22 -4.16
N THR A 250 -27.72 -18.10 -5.27
CA THR A 250 -27.78 -19.11 -6.33
C THR A 250 -27.18 -20.43 -5.84
N PRO A 251 -27.63 -21.60 -6.34
CA PRO A 251 -27.05 -22.89 -5.98
C PRO A 251 -25.53 -22.96 -6.24
N LEU A 252 -25.06 -22.25 -7.26
CA LEU A 252 -23.63 -22.09 -7.58
C LEU A 252 -22.87 -21.37 -6.47
N GLN A 253 -23.36 -20.21 -6.03
CA GLN A 253 -22.75 -19.45 -4.93
C GLN A 253 -22.71 -20.27 -3.63
N VAL A 254 -23.77 -21.04 -3.33
CA VAL A 254 -23.79 -21.93 -2.15
C VAL A 254 -22.73 -23.02 -2.26
N ARG A 255 -22.56 -23.61 -3.45
CA ARG A 255 -21.55 -24.65 -3.70
C ARG A 255 -20.13 -24.10 -3.60
N GLU A 256 -19.87 -22.94 -4.18
CA GLU A 256 -18.58 -22.26 -4.08
C GLU A 256 -18.24 -21.86 -2.65
N TYR A 257 -19.23 -21.32 -1.92
CA TYR A 257 -19.07 -20.98 -0.52
C TYR A 257 -18.73 -22.23 0.32
N LYS A 258 -19.48 -23.33 0.16
CA LYS A 258 -19.18 -24.60 0.85
C LYS A 258 -17.76 -25.09 0.55
N LYS A 259 -17.32 -25.04 -0.71
CA LYS A 259 -15.97 -25.44 -1.12
C LYS A 259 -14.90 -24.53 -0.49
N LYS A 260 -15.14 -23.22 -0.42
CA LYS A 260 -14.23 -22.24 0.20
C LYS A 260 -14.14 -22.48 1.71
N THR A 261 -15.26 -22.70 2.38
CA THR A 261 -15.31 -23.00 3.83
C THR A 261 -14.59 -24.31 4.16
N GLN A 262 -14.80 -25.36 3.35
CA GLN A 262 -14.11 -26.64 3.53
C GLN A 262 -12.59 -26.48 3.45
N ARG A 263 -12.09 -25.77 2.43
CA ARG A 263 -10.65 -25.46 2.29
C ARG A 263 -10.08 -24.73 3.51
N ILE A 264 -10.80 -23.74 4.03
CA ILE A 264 -10.36 -22.99 5.23
C ILE A 264 -10.31 -23.90 6.47
N LEU A 265 -11.25 -24.85 6.59
CA LEU A 265 -11.24 -25.84 7.68
C LEU A 265 -10.07 -26.81 7.53
N ASP A 266 -9.82 -27.32 6.32
CA ASP A 266 -8.73 -28.25 6.04
C ASP A 266 -7.35 -27.60 6.26
N ASP A 267 -7.16 -26.34 5.86
CA ASP A 267 -5.93 -25.57 6.13
C ASP A 267 -5.70 -25.36 7.63
N LYS A 268 -6.78 -25.09 8.40
CA LYS A 268 -6.69 -24.93 9.86
C LYS A 268 -6.36 -26.25 10.56
N VAL A 269 -6.98 -27.36 10.16
CA VAL A 269 -6.71 -28.69 10.72
C VAL A 269 -5.27 -29.11 10.43
N THR A 270 -4.81 -28.91 9.20
CA THR A 270 -3.41 -29.20 8.81
C THR A 270 -2.43 -28.36 9.63
N SER A 271 -2.73 -27.07 9.87
CA SER A 271 -1.89 -26.21 10.72
C SER A 271 -1.88 -26.62 12.20
N ALA A 272 -3.00 -27.15 12.73
CA ALA A 272 -3.13 -27.61 14.10
C ALA A 272 -2.44 -28.97 14.32
N ASP A 273 -2.50 -29.87 13.34
CA ASP A 273 -1.84 -31.17 13.39
C ASP A 273 -0.31 -31.05 13.32
N LEU A 274 0.21 -30.07 12.58
CA LEU A 274 1.64 -29.73 12.55
C LEU A 274 2.15 -29.21 13.91
N THR A 275 1.35 -28.40 14.62
CA THR A 275 1.69 -27.94 15.98
C THR A 275 1.65 -29.08 17.01
N ASN A 276 0.66 -29.98 16.93
CA ASN A 276 0.57 -31.13 17.82
C ASN A 276 1.67 -32.17 17.58
N ALA A 277 2.11 -32.35 16.32
CA ALA A 277 3.23 -33.23 15.97
C ALA A 277 4.60 -32.67 16.42
N ALA A 278 4.74 -31.34 16.49
CA ALA A 278 5.93 -30.69 17.02
C ALA A 278 6.02 -30.83 18.55
N GLU A 279 4.91 -30.75 19.28
CA GLU A 279 4.87 -30.98 20.73
C GLU A 279 5.07 -32.46 21.09
N PHE A 280 4.58 -33.40 20.28
CA PHE A 280 4.76 -34.84 20.54
C PHE A 280 6.21 -35.32 20.35
N LYS A 281 7.05 -34.62 19.57
CA LYS A 281 8.46 -35.00 19.37
C LYS A 281 9.41 -34.55 20.49
N VAL A 282 8.95 -33.81 21.51
CA VAL A 282 9.80 -33.33 22.60
C VAL A 282 9.94 -34.34 23.75
N GLN A 283 9.17 -35.43 23.77
CA GLN A 283 9.15 -36.37 24.91
C GLN A 283 9.40 -37.84 24.49
N GLN A 284 10.67 -38.24 24.31
CA GLN A 284 11.31 -39.50 24.83
C GLN A 284 12.61 -39.92 24.08
N PRO A 285 13.51 -40.68 24.74
CA PRO A 285 14.96 -40.66 24.48
C PRO A 285 15.49 -41.76 23.53
N ILE A 286 16.77 -41.56 23.20
CA ILE A 286 17.63 -42.20 22.19
C ILE A 286 17.85 -43.73 22.40
N GLY A 287 17.74 -44.52 21.31
CA GLY A 287 18.20 -45.93 21.27
C GLY A 287 18.06 -46.66 19.92
N GLY A 288 19.16 -46.72 19.16
CA GLY A 288 19.66 -47.79 18.25
C GLY A 288 18.76 -48.75 17.42
N ASN A 289 18.76 -48.51 16.09
CA ASN A 289 19.04 -49.39 14.93
C ASN A 289 18.40 -50.81 14.74
N ILE A 290 17.67 -51.01 13.63
CA ILE A 290 17.92 -51.92 12.46
C ILE A 290 16.60 -52.27 11.72
N GLY A 291 16.53 -51.95 10.41
CA GLY A 291 16.04 -52.85 9.35
C GLY A 291 14.59 -52.75 8.82
N GLY A 292 14.43 -52.37 7.54
CA GLY A 292 13.51 -53.05 6.61
C GLY A 292 12.26 -52.32 6.07
N THR A 293 12.40 -51.81 4.83
CA THR A 293 11.41 -51.81 3.71
C THR A 293 10.06 -51.06 3.82
N GLY A 294 9.85 -50.11 2.89
CA GLY A 294 8.55 -49.95 2.20
C GLY A 294 7.94 -48.53 2.14
N SER A 295 8.20 -47.84 1.02
CA SER A 295 7.28 -46.95 0.26
C SER A 295 6.56 -45.78 0.97
N GLY A 296 6.88 -44.55 0.54
CA GLY A 296 6.05 -43.36 0.80
C GLY A 296 6.82 -42.05 0.57
N GLY A 297 7.11 -41.73 -0.69
CA GLY A 297 7.80 -40.51 -1.08
C GLY A 297 6.87 -39.30 -1.12
N GLY A 298 7.38 -38.17 -0.64
CA GLY A 298 6.74 -36.87 -0.78
C GLY A 298 7.31 -35.87 0.23
N ILE A 299 7.90 -34.79 -0.29
CA ILE A 299 8.25 -33.56 0.44
C ILE A 299 9.55 -33.66 1.27
N GLN A 300 10.68 -33.87 0.60
CA GLN A 300 11.98 -33.40 1.12
C GLN A 300 13.04 -33.05 0.05
N ASP A 301 12.68 -32.98 -1.23
CA ASP A 301 13.66 -32.76 -2.32
C ASP A 301 13.99 -31.28 -2.61
N TRP A 302 13.19 -30.30 -2.16
CA TRP A 302 13.42 -28.91 -2.57
C TRP A 302 14.61 -28.22 -1.87
N GLN A 303 14.99 -28.66 -0.67
CA GLN A 303 16.06 -28.03 0.11
C GLN A 303 17.44 -28.65 -0.11
N GLN A 304 17.50 -29.88 -0.63
CA GLN A 304 18.75 -30.55 -0.99
C GLN A 304 19.15 -30.31 -2.46
N GLN A 305 18.20 -29.84 -3.29
CA GLN A 305 18.44 -29.50 -4.69
C GLN A 305 19.02 -28.09 -4.88
N GLN A 306 18.80 -27.16 -3.94
CA GLN A 306 19.42 -25.82 -3.96
C GLN A 306 20.90 -25.83 -3.54
N SER A 307 21.29 -26.71 -2.63
CA SER A 307 22.70 -26.84 -2.19
C SER A 307 23.58 -27.54 -3.25
N GLN A 308 23.01 -28.43 -4.07
CA GLN A 308 23.74 -29.02 -5.21
C GLN A 308 23.83 -28.09 -6.43
N GLN A 309 22.86 -27.18 -6.64
CA GLN A 309 22.97 -26.17 -7.69
C GLN A 309 24.02 -25.10 -7.39
N GLN A 310 24.22 -24.72 -6.13
CA GLN A 310 25.30 -23.79 -5.76
C GLN A 310 26.70 -24.42 -5.83
N GLN A 311 26.82 -25.74 -5.78
CA GLN A 311 28.13 -26.41 -5.88
C GLN A 311 28.54 -26.75 -7.32
N GLN A 312 27.59 -26.92 -8.25
CA GLN A 312 27.90 -27.10 -9.68
C GLN A 312 28.15 -25.79 -10.45
N GLN A 313 27.73 -24.65 -9.91
CA GLN A 313 27.98 -23.34 -10.53
C GLN A 313 29.39 -22.79 -10.26
N GLN A 314 30.17 -23.44 -9.39
CA GLN A 314 31.52 -23.02 -9.04
C GLN A 314 32.63 -23.88 -9.69
N GLU A 315 32.28 -24.94 -10.42
CA GLU A 315 33.23 -25.78 -11.18
C GLU A 315 33.15 -25.62 -12.71
N SER A 316 32.29 -24.74 -13.23
CA SER A 316 32.11 -24.54 -14.69
C SER A 316 32.77 -23.28 -15.26
N GLU A 317 33.68 -22.62 -14.52
CA GLU A 317 34.61 -21.62 -15.06
C GLU A 317 35.99 -22.23 -15.32
N SER A 318 36.05 -23.37 -16.01
CA SER A 318 37.29 -23.87 -16.59
C SER A 318 37.03 -24.95 -17.65
N GLY A 319 37.18 -24.59 -18.92
CA GLY A 319 37.44 -25.54 -20.01
C GLY A 319 36.35 -25.61 -21.07
N GLY A 320 36.62 -25.02 -22.23
CA GLY A 320 35.72 -25.04 -23.39
C GLY A 320 35.67 -26.40 -24.10
N THR A 321 34.55 -26.65 -24.78
CA THR A 321 34.46 -27.05 -26.21
C THR A 321 33.02 -27.50 -26.55
N GLY A 322 32.35 -26.74 -27.43
CA GLY A 322 31.43 -27.20 -28.48
C GLY A 322 30.14 -28.00 -28.19
N ALA A 323 29.98 -28.66 -27.04
CA ALA A 323 28.86 -29.57 -26.77
C ALA A 323 27.82 -29.02 -25.76
N GLY A 324 28.24 -28.14 -24.85
CA GLY A 324 27.37 -27.53 -23.83
C GLY A 324 26.33 -26.56 -24.42
N ASP A 325 26.71 -25.78 -25.43
CA ASP A 325 25.83 -24.79 -26.05
C ASP A 325 24.64 -25.43 -26.79
N ALA A 326 24.83 -26.62 -27.36
CA ALA A 326 23.75 -27.34 -28.05
C ALA A 326 22.67 -27.85 -27.09
N ALA A 327 23.07 -28.28 -25.88
CA ALA A 327 22.15 -28.75 -24.85
C ALA A 327 21.35 -27.59 -24.25
N VAL A 328 22.00 -26.45 -23.99
CA VAL A 328 21.33 -25.23 -23.50
C VAL A 328 20.36 -24.68 -24.55
N LEU A 329 20.75 -24.71 -25.83
CA LEU A 329 19.88 -24.27 -26.93
C LEU A 329 18.67 -25.20 -27.13
N ALA A 330 18.82 -26.52 -26.93
CA ALA A 330 17.73 -27.47 -27.00
C ALA A 330 16.71 -27.24 -25.86
N LEU A 331 17.20 -26.96 -24.66
CA LEU A 331 16.37 -26.70 -23.48
C LEU A 331 15.60 -25.37 -23.60
N LEU A 332 16.25 -24.34 -24.15
CA LEU A 332 15.59 -23.07 -24.50
C LEU A 332 14.49 -23.25 -25.55
N LYS A 333 14.73 -24.06 -26.59
CA LYS A 333 13.71 -24.36 -27.60
C LYS A 333 12.53 -25.11 -27.02
N GLN A 334 12.77 -26.08 -26.14
CA GLN A 334 11.72 -26.85 -25.50
C GLN A 334 10.87 -25.97 -24.57
N PHE A 335 11.51 -25.10 -23.77
CA PHE A 335 10.80 -24.12 -22.94
C PHE A 335 9.95 -23.15 -23.77
N GLN A 336 10.45 -22.75 -24.94
CA GLN A 336 9.76 -21.83 -25.83
C GLN A 336 8.55 -22.49 -26.54
N GLU A 337 8.62 -23.79 -26.82
CA GLU A 337 7.47 -24.59 -27.29
C GLU A 337 6.40 -24.78 -26.21
N ASP A 338 6.79 -25.09 -24.96
CA ASP A 338 5.84 -25.24 -23.85
C ASP A 338 5.08 -23.93 -23.58
N GLN A 339 5.79 -22.80 -23.65
CA GLN A 339 5.21 -21.45 -23.57
C GLN A 339 4.23 -21.14 -24.72
N ARG A 340 4.41 -21.76 -25.88
CA ARG A 340 3.54 -21.58 -27.04
C ARG A 340 2.28 -22.44 -26.90
N LEU A 341 2.43 -23.70 -26.50
CA LEU A 341 1.31 -24.61 -26.26
C LEU A 341 0.39 -24.09 -25.15
N ALA A 342 0.97 -23.58 -24.05
CA ALA A 342 0.18 -22.99 -22.97
C ALA A 342 -0.64 -21.76 -23.43
N ARG A 343 -0.09 -20.95 -24.34
CA ARG A 343 -0.83 -19.80 -24.92
C ARG A 343 -1.95 -20.25 -25.86
N GLU A 344 -1.73 -21.30 -26.65
CA GLU A 344 -2.74 -21.87 -27.54
C GLU A 344 -3.89 -22.51 -26.74
N GLU A 345 -3.60 -23.19 -25.63
CA GLU A 345 -4.64 -23.67 -24.71
C GLU A 345 -5.44 -22.53 -24.08
N GLN A 346 -4.78 -21.47 -23.62
CA GLN A 346 -5.48 -20.31 -23.07
C GLN A 346 -6.37 -19.61 -24.11
N GLN A 347 -5.94 -19.54 -25.37
CA GLN A 347 -6.77 -19.00 -26.45
C GLN A 347 -8.00 -19.86 -26.72
N LYS A 348 -7.85 -21.19 -26.74
CA LYS A 348 -8.99 -22.11 -26.91
C LYS A 348 -10.00 -21.98 -25.78
N VAL A 349 -9.54 -21.93 -24.53
CA VAL A 349 -10.43 -21.74 -23.36
C VAL A 349 -11.15 -20.40 -23.44
N PHE A 350 -10.48 -19.34 -23.88
CA PHE A 350 -11.11 -18.03 -24.05
C PHE A 350 -12.17 -18.03 -25.17
N GLU A 351 -11.92 -18.75 -26.26
CA GLU A 351 -12.85 -18.87 -27.38
C GLU A 351 -14.09 -19.71 -27.01
N GLU A 352 -13.92 -20.80 -26.26
CA GLU A 352 -15.03 -21.57 -25.68
C GLU A 352 -15.88 -20.71 -24.73
N LEU A 353 -15.24 -19.92 -23.88
CA LEU A 353 -15.94 -19.03 -22.95
C LEU A 353 -16.75 -17.96 -23.70
N ARG A 354 -16.20 -17.44 -24.80
CA ARG A 354 -16.87 -16.46 -25.65
C ARG A 354 -18.12 -17.06 -26.32
N LEU A 355 -18.02 -18.27 -26.86
CA LEU A 355 -19.15 -18.99 -27.48
C LEU A 355 -20.26 -19.25 -26.46
N ALA A 356 -19.91 -19.73 -25.26
CA ALA A 356 -20.87 -19.94 -24.18
C ALA A 356 -21.59 -18.64 -23.76
N HIS A 357 -20.88 -17.50 -23.79
CA HIS A 357 -21.48 -16.20 -23.48
C HIS A 357 -22.43 -15.70 -24.59
N GLU A 358 -22.09 -15.96 -25.86
CA GLU A 358 -22.94 -15.64 -27.00
C GLU A 358 -24.23 -16.49 -27.00
N GLU A 359 -24.16 -17.78 -26.66
CA GLU A 359 -25.34 -18.64 -26.49
C GLU A 359 -26.26 -18.14 -25.36
N GLN A 360 -25.70 -17.75 -24.21
CA GLN A 360 -26.49 -17.17 -23.12
C GLN A 360 -27.20 -15.87 -23.54
N ARG A 361 -26.56 -15.03 -24.36
CA ARG A 361 -27.18 -13.82 -24.89
C ARG A 361 -28.34 -14.13 -25.82
N GLN A 362 -28.21 -15.13 -26.68
CA GLN A 362 -29.29 -15.54 -27.58
C GLN A 362 -30.48 -16.12 -26.80
N ALA A 363 -30.22 -17.00 -25.84
CA ALA A 363 -31.26 -17.54 -24.96
C ALA A 363 -32.00 -16.44 -24.19
N ALA A 364 -31.28 -15.45 -23.66
CA ALA A 364 -31.90 -14.31 -22.98
C ALA A 364 -32.71 -13.40 -23.93
N ALA A 365 -32.29 -13.25 -25.18
CA ALA A 365 -33.01 -12.47 -26.18
C ALA A 365 -34.32 -13.14 -26.60
N ASP A 366 -34.33 -14.47 -26.74
CA ASP A 366 -35.54 -15.22 -27.08
C ASP A 366 -36.53 -15.27 -25.92
N LEU A 367 -36.05 -15.41 -24.69
CA LEU A 367 -36.89 -15.33 -23.49
C LEU A 367 -37.55 -13.96 -23.34
N ARG A 368 -36.86 -12.88 -23.75
CA ARG A 368 -37.44 -11.52 -23.82
C ARG A 368 -38.53 -11.40 -24.89
N LYS A 369 -38.38 -12.04 -26.05
CA LYS A 369 -39.41 -12.05 -27.10
C LYS A 369 -40.65 -12.82 -26.65
N GLU A 370 -40.47 -13.97 -26.00
CA GLU A 370 -41.60 -14.73 -25.44
C GLU A 370 -42.34 -13.95 -24.36
N LEU A 371 -41.63 -13.26 -23.46
CA LEU A 371 -42.22 -12.37 -22.46
C LEU A 371 -43.00 -11.22 -23.10
N ALA A 372 -42.50 -10.64 -24.20
CA ALA A 372 -43.21 -9.60 -24.93
C ALA A 372 -44.51 -10.12 -25.56
N LEU A 373 -44.49 -11.29 -26.18
CA LEU A 373 -45.68 -11.94 -26.76
C LEU A 373 -46.71 -12.33 -25.69
N LEU A 374 -46.27 -12.82 -24.53
CA LEU A 374 -47.17 -13.11 -23.41
C LEU A 374 -47.82 -11.84 -22.85
N LYS A 375 -47.05 -10.74 -22.75
CA LYS A 375 -47.56 -9.44 -22.30
C LYS A 375 -48.60 -8.87 -23.27
N GLU A 376 -48.42 -9.06 -24.57
CA GLU A 376 -49.40 -8.67 -25.59
C GLU A 376 -50.67 -9.54 -25.53
N ARG A 377 -50.53 -10.84 -25.24
CA ARG A 377 -51.64 -11.78 -25.11
C ARG A 377 -52.47 -11.62 -23.83
N VAL A 378 -51.89 -11.04 -22.78
CA VAL A 378 -52.57 -10.73 -21.50
C VAL A 378 -53.17 -9.32 -21.48
N GLY A 379 -52.82 -8.48 -22.47
CA GLY A 379 -53.34 -7.12 -22.64
C GLY A 379 -54.55 -6.98 -23.56
N GLN A 380 -55.06 -8.07 -24.13
CA GLN A 380 -56.37 -8.19 -24.79
C GLN A 380 -57.32 -8.96 -23.89
#